data_AF-A0A6C0G7T1-F1
#
_entry.id   AF-A0A6C0G7T1-F1
#
_cell.length_a   1.000
_cell.length_b   1.000
_cell.length_c   1.000
_cell.angle_alpha   90.00
_cell.angle_beta   90.00
_cell.angle_gamma   90.00
#
_symmetry.space_group_name_H-M   'P 1'
#
loop_
_entity.id
_entity.type
_entity.pdbx_description
1 polymer ?
#
loop_
_entity_poly.entity_id
_entity_poly.type
_entity_poly.pdbx_seq_one_letter_code
_entity_poly.pdbx_strand_id
1 'polypeptide(L)'
;MRIYAAAAASMPAKDTSVHGRSPLTIKEGRQWLDRIFGTPDDADVIPGASDAPGAVSTPGASGASGASDSLGAIGAVGASGSPSTSAPRGTAGARSASGTAGATSALSVSAAKPPGPPAQDLPAVVRFKDVWFKYEKNGPDIVKGLSFEVLKGQFYCIVGGNGTGKSTALSLLGGMRKPYRGKVLVDGRDPASMKASELFRDRLGMLPQNPQSLFVQKTVELELYEMLGGSGLSRERQQAKVREAAVLAELEPLLAMHPYDLSGGEQQRAALAKVLLLNPSILVLDEPTKGLDAFFKEKLGRFLQKLNAGGVTVIMVSHDIEFCAKYGEVCAMFFDGGLIASNEAKAFFAGNHFYTTAANRMARRIWNDAVTTESVIERCRSSR
;
A
#
# COMPACT_ATOMS: atom_id res chain seq x y z
N MET A 1 13.74 -17.38 0.71
CA MET A 1 13.75 -16.35 1.78
C MET A 1 15.12 -15.68 1.94
N ARG A 2 16.27 -16.40 1.81
CA ARG A 2 17.61 -15.80 1.70
C ARG A 2 17.88 -15.00 0.40
N ILE A 3 17.01 -15.05 -0.61
CA ILE A 3 17.28 -14.51 -1.95
C ILE A 3 17.10 -12.98 -2.03
N TYR A 4 16.15 -12.40 -1.28
CA TYR A 4 15.91 -10.95 -1.29
C TYR A 4 17.11 -10.16 -0.72
N ALA A 5 17.76 -10.69 0.32
CA ALA A 5 19.01 -10.15 0.86
C ALA A 5 20.25 -10.64 0.10
N ALA A 6 20.28 -11.88 -0.42
CA ALA A 6 21.44 -12.39 -1.17
C ALA A 6 21.66 -11.69 -2.51
N ALA A 7 20.62 -11.12 -3.12
CA ALA A 7 20.74 -10.26 -4.30
C ALA A 7 21.61 -9.01 -4.04
N ALA A 8 21.57 -8.48 -2.81
CA ALA A 8 22.39 -7.34 -2.37
C ALA A 8 23.75 -7.79 -1.80
N ALA A 9 23.81 -8.93 -1.10
CA ALA A 9 25.02 -9.41 -0.41
C ALA A 9 26.04 -10.19 -1.28
N SER A 10 25.67 -10.64 -2.48
CA SER A 10 26.53 -11.46 -3.35
C SER A 10 27.06 -10.67 -4.56
N MET A 11 27.95 -9.69 -4.34
CA MET A 11 28.67 -9.02 -5.43
C MET A 11 30.19 -9.12 -5.25
N PRO A 12 30.92 -9.84 -6.14
CA PRO A 12 32.36 -9.74 -6.17
C PRO A 12 32.77 -8.41 -6.80
N ALA A 13 33.69 -7.69 -6.13
CA ALA A 13 34.37 -6.55 -6.73
C ALA A 13 35.28 -7.04 -7.86
N LYS A 14 35.06 -6.60 -9.11
CA LYS A 14 36.15 -6.52 -10.10
C LYS A 14 35.86 -5.68 -11.34
N ASP A 15 36.92 -4.94 -11.64
CA ASP A 15 37.43 -4.31 -12.86
C ASP A 15 36.59 -3.32 -13.69
N THR A 16 37.13 -2.10 -13.66
CA THR A 16 36.86 -0.95 -14.49
C THR A 16 37.26 -1.18 -15.93
N SER A 17 36.30 -1.16 -16.85
CA SER A 17 36.47 -0.52 -18.16
C SER A 17 35.11 -0.02 -18.66
N VAL A 18 35.04 1.29 -18.82
CA VAL A 18 33.87 2.08 -19.21
C VAL A 18 33.60 1.85 -20.70
N HIS A 19 32.34 1.73 -21.11
CA HIS A 19 31.79 2.40 -22.31
C HIS A 19 30.24 2.42 -22.28
N GLY A 20 29.67 3.63 -22.32
CA GLY A 20 28.42 3.86 -23.05
C GLY A 20 27.10 3.94 -22.29
N ARG A 21 27.01 4.74 -21.22
CA ARG A 21 25.88 5.65 -20.90
C ARG A 21 26.21 6.38 -19.59
N SER A 22 26.34 7.70 -19.66
CA SER A 22 26.65 8.55 -18.50
C SER A 22 25.61 8.33 -17.39
N PRO A 23 26.03 8.05 -16.15
CA PRO A 23 25.12 8.00 -15.00
C PRO A 23 24.58 9.41 -14.75
N LEU A 24 23.27 9.51 -14.59
CA LEU A 24 22.54 10.77 -14.37
C LEU A 24 23.22 11.62 -13.28
N THR A 25 23.41 12.89 -13.61
CA THR A 25 24.07 13.90 -12.80
C THR A 25 23.18 14.29 -11.61
N ILE A 26 23.75 14.86 -10.53
CA ILE A 26 23.02 15.33 -9.34
C ILE A 26 21.82 16.24 -9.71
N LYS A 27 21.95 17.02 -10.79
CA LYS A 27 20.87 17.83 -11.35
C LYS A 27 19.69 17.00 -11.89
N GLU A 28 19.94 15.85 -12.49
CA GLU A 28 18.91 14.99 -13.08
C GLU A 28 18.20 14.13 -12.02
N GLY A 29 18.91 13.71 -10.96
CA GLY A 29 18.29 13.10 -9.78
C GLY A 29 17.42 14.08 -9.00
N ARG A 30 17.86 15.34 -8.87
CA ARG A 30 17.06 16.43 -8.29
C ARG A 30 15.86 16.79 -9.17
N GLN A 31 16.03 16.83 -10.50
CA GLN A 31 14.92 17.04 -11.45
C GLN A 31 13.91 15.88 -11.47
N TRP A 32 14.36 14.64 -11.20
CA TRP A 32 13.48 13.50 -11.01
C TRP A 32 12.63 13.67 -9.75
N LEU A 33 13.21 14.11 -8.63
CA LEU A 33 12.47 14.40 -7.39
C LEU A 33 11.60 15.68 -7.48
N ASP A 34 12.09 16.76 -8.08
CA ASP A 34 11.34 18.02 -8.27
C ASP A 34 10.12 17.82 -9.17
N ARG A 35 10.20 16.89 -10.15
CA ARG A 35 9.04 16.46 -10.96
C ARG A 35 8.01 15.65 -10.16
N ILE A 36 8.42 14.95 -9.10
CA ILE A 36 7.55 14.10 -8.28
C ILE A 36 6.91 14.91 -7.14
N PHE A 37 7.65 15.86 -6.55
CA PHE A 37 7.28 16.47 -5.28
C PHE A 37 6.96 17.97 -5.34
N GLY A 38 7.29 18.67 -6.43
CA GLY A 38 7.17 20.13 -6.47
C GLY A 38 8.08 20.81 -5.44
N THR A 39 8.32 22.11 -5.59
CA THR A 39 8.98 22.87 -4.52
C THR A 39 8.03 22.95 -3.31
N PRO A 40 8.52 22.80 -2.07
CA PRO A 40 7.69 23.04 -0.90
C PRO A 40 7.31 24.53 -0.87
N ASP A 41 6.04 24.84 -1.14
CA ASP A 41 5.46 26.12 -0.76
C ASP A 41 4.95 26.02 0.68
N ASP A 42 5.28 27.05 1.46
CA ASP A 42 4.91 27.26 2.85
C ASP A 42 3.38 27.27 3.05
N ALA A 43 2.85 26.31 3.83
CA ALA A 43 1.66 26.50 4.68
C ALA A 43 1.38 25.24 5.51
N ASP A 44 1.68 25.31 6.82
CA ASP A 44 0.74 24.93 7.89
C ASP A 44 1.41 25.23 9.25
N VAL A 45 1.49 26.52 9.58
CA VAL A 45 1.68 27.00 10.95
C VAL A 45 0.30 27.08 11.60
N ILE A 46 0.03 26.22 12.58
CA ILE A 46 -1.09 26.41 13.51
C ILE A 46 -0.57 27.27 14.68
N PRO A 47 -1.15 28.45 14.96
CA PRO A 47 -0.65 29.33 16.00
C PRO A 47 -1.26 29.02 17.38
N GLY A 48 -0.43 29.13 18.43
CA GLY A 48 -0.83 29.67 19.73
C GLY A 48 -1.04 28.69 20.88
N ALA A 49 -0.04 28.61 21.75
CA ALA A 49 -0.19 28.72 23.21
C ALA A 49 1.19 28.91 23.84
N SER A 50 1.52 30.16 24.17
CA SER A 50 2.68 30.53 24.96
C SER A 50 2.33 30.65 26.44
N ASP A 51 3.36 30.45 27.25
CA ASP A 51 3.63 31.00 28.59
C ASP A 51 3.04 30.31 29.84
N ALA A 52 3.98 29.76 30.63
CA ALA A 52 3.88 29.31 32.01
C ALA A 52 3.84 30.52 33.00
N PRO A 53 3.65 30.33 34.34
CA PRO A 53 4.79 29.88 35.19
C PRO A 53 4.43 29.12 36.51
N GLY A 54 5.43 28.39 37.04
CA GLY A 54 5.88 28.54 38.44
C GLY A 54 5.22 27.76 39.60
N ALA A 55 5.90 26.69 40.04
CA ALA A 55 6.23 26.23 41.41
C ALA A 55 5.16 26.16 42.55
N VAL A 56 5.17 25.05 43.32
CA VAL A 56 5.51 24.97 44.78
C VAL A 56 5.01 23.65 45.47
N SER A 57 5.96 22.97 46.12
CA SER A 57 5.96 22.07 47.32
C SER A 57 4.97 20.90 47.54
N THR A 58 5.56 19.73 47.85
CA THR A 58 5.07 18.62 48.71
C THR A 58 4.99 19.02 50.21
N PRO A 59 4.24 18.34 51.11
CA PRO A 59 4.67 17.03 51.68
C PRO A 59 3.57 16.03 52.13
N GLY A 60 3.92 14.73 52.05
CA GLY A 60 3.77 13.72 53.12
C GLY A 60 2.39 13.18 53.53
N ALA A 61 2.18 11.85 53.39
CA ALA A 61 2.02 10.89 54.50
C ALA A 61 1.20 9.62 54.13
N SER A 62 1.86 8.47 54.24
CA SER A 62 1.43 7.16 54.78
C SER A 62 -0.04 6.68 54.76
N GLY A 63 -0.25 5.41 54.40
CA GLY A 63 -1.22 4.57 55.12
C GLY A 63 -1.95 3.45 54.35
N ALA A 64 -1.37 2.25 54.36
CA ALA A 64 -1.96 0.92 54.55
C ALA A 64 -3.27 0.45 53.85
N SER A 65 -3.13 -0.75 53.28
CA SER A 65 -4.00 -1.95 53.41
C SER A 65 -5.30 -2.09 52.59
N GLY A 66 -5.44 -3.27 51.97
CA GLY A 66 -6.68 -4.05 52.00
C GLY A 66 -7.22 -4.49 50.64
N ALA A 67 -7.08 -5.79 50.36
CA ALA A 67 -8.09 -6.74 49.82
C ALA A 67 -9.19 -6.22 48.86
N SER A 68 -9.68 -6.94 47.84
CA SER A 68 -9.55 -8.30 47.33
C SER A 68 -10.48 -8.41 46.10
N ASP A 69 -10.24 -9.43 45.29
CA ASP A 69 -11.22 -10.16 44.45
C ASP A 69 -11.96 -9.47 43.30
N SER A 70 -11.73 -10.00 42.09
CA SER A 70 -12.83 -10.53 41.27
C SER A 70 -12.33 -11.61 40.29
N LEU A 71 -12.56 -12.87 40.67
CA LEU A 71 -12.89 -13.98 39.75
C LEU A 71 -14.18 -13.56 38.98
N GLY A 72 -14.39 -13.85 37.71
CA GLY A 72 -14.09 -15.10 37.03
C GLY A 72 -15.37 -15.96 36.98
N ALA A 73 -15.85 -16.18 35.75
CA ALA A 73 -16.61 -17.35 35.29
C ALA A 73 -18.16 -17.32 35.29
N ILE A 74 -18.70 -17.21 34.05
CA ILE A 74 -19.71 -18.05 33.35
C ILE A 74 -20.95 -18.59 34.09
N GLY A 75 -22.10 -18.41 33.44
CA GLY A 75 -23.31 -19.22 33.63
C GLY A 75 -24.32 -19.04 32.49
N ALA A 76 -24.62 -20.13 31.79
CA ALA A 76 -25.63 -20.22 30.73
C ALA A 76 -26.93 -20.86 31.25
N VAL A 77 -28.08 -20.32 30.83
CA VAL A 77 -29.45 -20.90 30.78
C VAL A 77 -30.31 -19.84 30.07
N GLY A 78 -31.21 -20.06 29.10
CA GLY A 78 -32.01 -21.20 28.72
C GLY A 78 -33.47 -21.00 29.17
N ALA A 79 -34.34 -20.36 28.37
CA ALA A 79 -35.80 -20.62 28.30
C ALA A 79 -36.58 -19.66 27.36
N SER A 80 -37.30 -20.28 26.43
CA SER A 80 -38.64 -20.00 25.84
C SER A 80 -39.42 -18.71 26.16
N GLY A 81 -40.09 -18.17 25.13
CA GLY A 81 -41.37 -17.44 25.26
C GLY A 81 -41.73 -16.54 24.06
N SER A 82 -42.69 -16.96 23.24
CA SER A 82 -43.51 -16.07 22.37
C SER A 82 -44.74 -15.60 23.16
N PRO A 83 -45.30 -14.40 22.91
CA PRO A 83 -46.44 -14.19 21.99
C PRO A 83 -46.30 -12.88 21.17
N SER A 84 -46.65 -12.81 19.87
CA SER A 84 -47.96 -12.54 19.23
C SER A 84 -48.56 -11.12 19.40
N THR A 85 -48.95 -10.52 18.25
CA THR A 85 -49.95 -9.44 18.02
C THR A 85 -49.58 -8.02 18.51
N SER A 86 -49.89 -6.88 17.87
CA SER A 86 -50.82 -6.50 16.79
C SER A 86 -50.42 -5.11 16.24
N ALA A 87 -50.87 -4.79 15.02
CA ALA A 87 -50.81 -3.46 14.40
C ALA A 87 -51.71 -2.42 15.10
N PRO A 88 -51.59 -1.14 14.74
CA PRO A 88 -52.71 -0.58 13.97
C PRO A 88 -52.32 0.31 12.78
N ARG A 89 -53.25 0.34 11.81
CA ARG A 89 -53.40 1.31 10.72
C ARG A 89 -54.11 2.58 11.21
N GLY A 90 -53.91 3.69 10.51
CA GLY A 90 -54.76 4.90 10.55
C GLY A 90 -54.02 6.12 9.97
N THR A 91 -54.01 6.32 8.65
CA THR A 91 -54.93 7.17 7.84
C THR A 91 -54.61 8.67 7.82
N ALA A 92 -54.21 9.11 6.62
CA ALA A 92 -54.67 10.29 5.86
C ALA A 92 -54.57 11.71 6.45
N GLY A 93 -53.92 12.59 5.67
CA GLY A 93 -54.04 14.04 5.80
C GLY A 93 -53.23 14.78 4.73
N ALA A 94 -53.84 15.00 3.56
CA ALA A 94 -53.31 15.88 2.52
C ALA A 94 -53.50 17.36 2.90
N ARG A 95 -52.58 18.25 2.50
CA ARG A 95 -52.87 19.48 1.73
C ARG A 95 -51.62 20.29 1.37
N SER A 96 -51.76 20.86 0.18
CA SER A 96 -50.93 21.79 -0.60
C SER A 96 -50.64 23.14 0.09
N ALA A 97 -49.51 23.78 -0.22
CA ALA A 97 -49.46 24.99 -1.07
C ALA A 97 -48.18 25.85 -0.89
N SER A 98 -47.47 26.05 -2.01
CA SER A 98 -46.85 27.29 -2.52
C SER A 98 -46.16 28.32 -1.59
N GLY A 99 -44.93 28.72 -1.98
CA GLY A 99 -44.31 29.97 -1.53
C GLY A 99 -42.95 30.22 -2.17
N THR A 100 -42.90 31.22 -3.04
CA THR A 100 -41.82 31.65 -3.96
C THR A 100 -40.58 32.32 -3.34
N ALA A 101 -39.50 32.26 -4.13
CA ALA A 101 -38.45 33.28 -4.35
C ALA A 101 -37.29 33.42 -3.36
N GLY A 102 -36.08 33.30 -3.92
CA GLY A 102 -34.82 33.62 -3.27
C GLY A 102 -33.62 33.18 -4.12
N ALA A 103 -33.43 33.82 -5.28
CA ALA A 103 -32.23 33.65 -6.09
C ALA A 103 -31.07 34.42 -5.44
N THR A 104 -30.00 33.71 -5.10
CA THR A 104 -28.63 34.26 -5.14
C THR A 104 -27.66 33.17 -5.57
N SER A 105 -27.01 33.45 -6.70
CA SER A 105 -25.96 32.70 -7.33
C SER A 105 -24.71 32.62 -6.45
N ALA A 106 -24.15 31.42 -6.29
CA ALA A 106 -22.73 31.22 -6.07
C ALA A 106 -22.33 29.90 -6.76
N LEU A 107 -21.90 30.03 -8.02
CA LEU A 107 -21.20 28.98 -8.76
C LEU A 107 -19.88 28.70 -8.04
N SER A 108 -19.83 27.66 -7.23
CA SER A 108 -18.57 27.03 -6.85
C SER A 108 -18.31 25.87 -7.80
N VAL A 109 -17.53 26.17 -8.84
CA VAL A 109 -16.93 25.14 -9.72
C VAL A 109 -15.95 24.36 -8.85
N SER A 110 -16.41 23.25 -8.29
CA SER A 110 -15.54 22.25 -7.67
C SER A 110 -14.68 21.66 -8.78
N ALA A 111 -13.36 21.86 -8.67
CA ALA A 111 -12.37 21.38 -9.61
C ALA A 111 -12.39 19.85 -9.66
N ALA A 112 -13.20 19.31 -10.56
CA ALA A 112 -13.15 17.93 -10.97
C ALA A 112 -11.73 17.65 -11.51
N LYS A 113 -11.05 16.67 -10.92
CA LYS A 113 -9.83 16.08 -11.47
C LYS A 113 -10.10 15.77 -12.95
N PRO A 114 -9.31 16.28 -13.91
CA PRO A 114 -9.55 15.99 -15.31
C PRO A 114 -9.50 14.47 -15.52
N PRO A 115 -10.37 13.90 -16.37
CA PRO A 115 -10.28 12.49 -16.71
C PRO A 115 -8.88 12.27 -17.30
N GLY A 116 -8.10 11.44 -16.63
CA GLY A 116 -6.81 11.01 -17.16
C GLY A 116 -7.02 10.40 -18.55
N PRO A 117 -6.05 10.55 -19.46
CA PRO A 117 -6.18 10.02 -20.82
C PRO A 117 -6.52 8.52 -20.79
N PRO A 118 -7.29 8.02 -21.78
CA PRO A 118 -7.68 6.61 -21.84
C PRO A 118 -6.43 5.71 -21.82
N ALA A 119 -6.45 4.70 -20.95
CA ALA A 119 -5.34 3.80 -20.63
C ALA A 119 -4.94 2.83 -21.77
N GLN A 120 -4.81 3.29 -23.02
CA GLN A 120 -4.66 2.39 -24.18
C GLN A 120 -3.30 2.39 -24.91
N ASP A 121 -2.31 3.21 -24.54
CA ASP A 121 -1.00 3.20 -25.23
C ASP A 121 0.24 3.04 -24.32
N LEU A 122 0.06 2.77 -23.02
CA LEU A 122 1.20 2.54 -22.13
C LEU A 122 1.69 1.08 -22.24
N PRO A 123 3.02 0.86 -22.33
CA PRO A 123 3.54 -0.50 -22.48
C PRO A 123 3.32 -1.32 -21.21
N ALA A 124 3.03 -2.61 -21.38
CA ALA A 124 3.02 -3.58 -20.29
C ALA A 124 4.44 -3.82 -19.76
N VAL A 125 4.66 -3.51 -18.48
CA VAL A 125 5.96 -3.70 -17.79
C VAL A 125 6.01 -5.03 -17.04
N VAL A 126 4.86 -5.57 -16.64
CA VAL A 126 4.74 -6.92 -16.08
C VAL A 126 3.72 -7.69 -16.89
N ARG A 127 4.04 -8.95 -17.19
CA ARG A 127 3.18 -9.81 -18.00
C ARG A 127 3.30 -11.28 -17.58
N PHE A 128 2.17 -11.86 -17.23
CA PHE A 128 1.99 -13.29 -17.04
C PHE A 128 1.23 -13.84 -18.25
N LYS A 129 1.74 -14.92 -18.86
CA LYS A 129 1.15 -15.59 -20.03
C LYS A 129 0.98 -17.07 -19.77
N ASP A 130 -0.25 -17.49 -19.52
CA ASP A 130 -0.70 -18.87 -19.29
C ASP A 130 0.20 -19.61 -18.30
N VAL A 131 0.47 -18.96 -17.16
CA VAL A 131 1.45 -19.41 -16.19
C VAL A 131 0.87 -20.52 -15.32
N TRP A 132 1.60 -21.63 -15.20
CA TRP A 132 1.31 -22.71 -14.26
C TRP A 132 2.51 -23.00 -13.38
N PHE A 133 2.24 -23.22 -12.09
CA PHE A 133 3.27 -23.54 -11.11
C PHE A 133 2.75 -24.47 -10.01
N LYS A 134 3.59 -25.44 -9.63
CA LYS A 134 3.42 -26.33 -8.48
C LYS A 134 4.76 -26.49 -7.77
N TYR A 135 4.73 -26.68 -6.45
CA TYR A 135 5.95 -26.86 -5.65
C TYR A 135 6.59 -28.23 -5.86
N GLU A 136 5.75 -29.26 -6.01
CA GLU A 136 6.18 -30.64 -6.15
C GLU A 136 5.64 -31.23 -7.45
N LYS A 137 6.38 -32.16 -8.05
CA LYS A 137 6.00 -32.78 -9.33
C LYS A 137 4.61 -33.41 -9.30
N ASN A 138 4.23 -34.01 -8.17
CA ASN A 138 2.94 -34.67 -7.96
C ASN A 138 2.02 -33.88 -7.01
N GLY A 139 2.40 -32.65 -6.66
CA GLY A 139 1.58 -31.77 -5.82
C GLY A 139 0.51 -31.04 -6.63
N PRO A 140 -0.45 -30.39 -5.95
CA PRO A 140 -1.45 -29.57 -6.61
C PRO A 140 -0.85 -28.35 -7.30
N ASP A 141 -1.48 -27.91 -8.39
CA ASP A 141 -1.16 -26.62 -9.01
C ASP A 141 -1.58 -25.47 -8.10
N ILE A 142 -0.61 -24.62 -7.78
CA ILE A 142 -0.80 -23.43 -6.94
C ILE A 142 -1.12 -22.21 -7.79
N VAL A 143 -0.53 -22.15 -8.99
CA VAL A 143 -0.88 -21.16 -10.01
C VAL A 143 -1.40 -21.93 -11.21
N LYS A 144 -2.58 -21.55 -11.70
CA LYS A 144 -3.37 -22.28 -12.71
C LYS A 144 -3.77 -21.34 -13.84
N GLY A 145 -3.04 -21.36 -14.95
CA GLY A 145 -3.38 -20.58 -16.15
C GLY A 145 -3.40 -19.07 -15.92
N LEU A 146 -2.50 -18.57 -15.07
CA LEU A 146 -2.47 -17.15 -14.70
C LEU A 146 -1.99 -16.30 -15.89
N SER A 147 -2.87 -15.38 -16.33
CA SER A 147 -2.63 -14.45 -17.43
C SER A 147 -3.10 -13.05 -17.04
N PHE A 148 -2.18 -12.08 -17.03
CA PHE A 148 -2.49 -10.66 -16.83
C PHE A 148 -1.31 -9.77 -17.21
N GLU A 149 -1.61 -8.49 -17.39
CA GLU A 149 -0.62 -7.46 -17.70
C GLU A 149 -0.79 -6.28 -16.75
N VAL A 150 0.33 -5.65 -16.39
CA VAL A 150 0.36 -4.39 -15.64
C VAL A 150 1.05 -3.36 -16.50
N LEU A 151 0.36 -2.24 -16.72
CA LEU A 151 0.85 -1.16 -17.55
C LEU A 151 1.84 -0.29 -16.76
N LYS A 152 2.77 0.36 -17.47
CA LYS A 152 3.71 1.30 -16.87
C LYS A 152 2.97 2.40 -16.11
N GLY A 153 3.36 2.66 -14.86
CA GLY A 153 2.78 3.70 -14.03
C GLY A 153 1.41 3.36 -13.45
N GLN A 154 0.91 2.14 -13.64
CA GLN A 154 -0.36 1.70 -13.11
C GLN A 154 -0.25 1.31 -11.63
N PHE A 155 -1.26 1.65 -10.83
CA PHE A 155 -1.44 1.12 -9.48
C PHE A 155 -2.39 -0.10 -9.54
N TYR A 156 -1.80 -1.29 -9.58
CA TYR A 156 -2.50 -2.55 -9.74
C TYR A 156 -2.62 -3.31 -8.41
N CYS A 157 -3.85 -3.54 -7.96
CA CYS A 157 -4.15 -4.26 -6.73
C CYS A 157 -4.64 -5.67 -7.03
N ILE A 158 -4.07 -6.67 -6.35
CA ILE A 158 -4.49 -8.06 -6.40
C ILE A 158 -5.09 -8.43 -5.05
N VAL A 159 -6.41 -8.60 -5.02
CA VAL A 159 -7.17 -9.00 -3.83
C VAL A 159 -7.48 -10.48 -3.86
N GLY A 160 -7.62 -11.12 -2.70
CA GLY A 160 -8.03 -12.52 -2.64
C GLY A 160 -7.79 -13.16 -1.28
N GLY A 161 -8.39 -14.33 -1.03
CA GLY A 161 -8.24 -15.05 0.23
C GLY A 161 -6.81 -15.52 0.52
N ASN A 162 -6.53 -15.86 1.77
CA ASN A 162 -5.26 -16.49 2.15
C ASN A 162 -5.12 -17.87 1.48
N GLY A 163 -3.88 -18.25 1.14
CA GLY A 163 -3.60 -19.56 0.54
C GLY A 163 -4.02 -19.72 -0.94
N THR A 164 -4.53 -18.66 -1.58
CA THR A 164 -5.00 -18.74 -2.98
C THR A 164 -3.89 -18.79 -4.02
N GLY A 165 -2.64 -18.44 -3.67
CA GLY A 165 -1.48 -18.46 -4.58
C GLY A 165 -0.83 -17.10 -4.85
N LYS A 166 -1.32 -16.01 -4.25
CA LYS A 166 -0.82 -14.63 -4.49
C LYS A 166 0.69 -14.46 -4.25
N SER A 167 1.19 -14.84 -3.08
CA SER A 167 2.63 -14.76 -2.77
C SER A 167 3.48 -15.68 -3.65
N THR A 168 2.89 -16.77 -4.16
CA THR A 168 3.53 -17.64 -5.16
C THR A 168 3.64 -16.95 -6.51
N ALA A 169 2.59 -16.25 -6.96
CA ALA A 169 2.64 -15.40 -8.16
C ALA A 169 3.71 -14.30 -8.04
N LEU A 170 3.79 -13.62 -6.88
CA LEU A 170 4.86 -12.65 -6.63
C LEU A 170 6.25 -13.30 -6.63
N SER A 171 6.37 -14.53 -6.14
CA SER A 171 7.64 -15.27 -6.18
C SER A 171 8.12 -15.58 -7.60
N LEU A 172 7.19 -15.81 -8.52
CA LEU A 172 7.49 -15.97 -9.95
C LEU A 172 7.87 -14.63 -10.58
N LEU A 173 7.19 -13.54 -10.22
CA LEU A 173 7.53 -12.19 -10.66
C LEU A 173 8.95 -11.76 -10.26
N GLY A 174 9.35 -12.09 -9.02
CA GLY A 174 10.69 -11.82 -8.50
C GLY A 174 11.78 -12.77 -9.00
N GLY A 175 11.49 -13.66 -9.95
CA GLY A 175 12.48 -14.60 -10.50
C GLY A 175 12.98 -15.67 -9.53
N MET A 176 12.43 -15.75 -8.31
CA MET A 176 12.84 -16.75 -7.30
C MET A 176 12.36 -18.16 -7.64
N ARG A 177 11.34 -18.26 -8.49
CA ARG A 177 10.76 -19.51 -8.96
C ARG A 177 10.54 -19.39 -10.47
N LYS A 178 10.66 -20.52 -11.16
CA LYS A 178 10.36 -20.63 -12.58
C LYS A 178 9.07 -21.42 -12.77
N PRO A 179 8.12 -20.92 -13.58
CA PRO A 179 6.93 -21.71 -13.89
C PRO A 179 7.30 -22.92 -14.75
N TYR A 180 6.58 -24.03 -14.61
CA TYR A 180 6.80 -25.21 -15.45
C TYR A 180 6.09 -25.08 -16.81
N ARG A 181 5.11 -24.18 -16.92
CA ARG A 181 4.39 -23.84 -18.16
C ARG A 181 4.04 -22.34 -18.15
N GLY A 182 4.02 -21.72 -19.33
CA GLY A 182 3.77 -20.30 -19.48
C GLY A 182 5.02 -19.44 -19.32
N LYS A 183 4.85 -18.11 -19.35
CA LYS A 183 5.95 -17.14 -19.24
C LYS A 183 5.60 -16.00 -18.30
N VAL A 184 6.58 -15.61 -17.49
CA VAL A 184 6.56 -14.36 -16.71
C VAL A 184 7.58 -13.42 -17.32
N LEU A 185 7.19 -12.18 -17.57
CA LEU A 185 8.04 -11.17 -18.17
C LEU A 185 8.02 -9.88 -17.35
N VAL A 186 9.21 -9.33 -17.10
CA VAL A 186 9.44 -8.00 -16.51
C VAL A 186 10.23 -7.19 -17.54
N ASP A 187 9.63 -6.12 -18.04
CA ASP A 187 10.14 -5.33 -19.17
C ASP A 187 10.52 -6.20 -20.39
N GLY A 188 9.67 -7.19 -20.67
CA GLY A 188 9.85 -8.12 -21.79
C GLY A 188 10.90 -9.22 -21.58
N ARG A 189 11.55 -9.31 -20.41
CA ARG A 189 12.55 -10.35 -20.09
C ARG A 189 12.07 -11.31 -19.01
N ASP A 190 12.51 -12.57 -19.07
CA ASP A 190 12.22 -13.57 -18.02
C ASP A 190 13.04 -13.25 -16.75
N PRO A 191 12.40 -12.91 -15.61
CA PRO A 191 13.11 -12.54 -14.40
C PRO A 191 13.97 -13.68 -13.83
N ALA A 192 13.62 -14.95 -14.08
CA ALA A 192 14.40 -16.09 -13.62
C ALA A 192 15.71 -16.29 -14.40
N SER A 193 15.84 -15.63 -15.56
CA SER A 193 17.05 -15.66 -16.39
C SER A 193 18.00 -14.47 -16.14
N MET A 194 17.53 -13.46 -15.42
CA MET A 194 18.27 -12.23 -15.17
C MET A 194 19.19 -12.36 -13.96
N LYS A 195 20.30 -11.63 -13.97
CA LYS A 195 21.13 -11.47 -12.77
C LYS A 195 20.34 -10.63 -11.75
N ALA A 196 20.53 -10.92 -10.46
CA ALA A 196 19.84 -10.21 -9.40
C ALA A 196 20.06 -8.67 -9.47
N SER A 197 21.29 -8.23 -9.76
CA SER A 197 21.58 -6.81 -9.97
C SER A 197 20.80 -6.19 -11.13
N GLU A 198 20.58 -6.92 -12.22
CA GLU A 198 19.82 -6.45 -13.38
C GLU A 198 18.31 -6.40 -13.10
N LEU A 199 17.81 -7.34 -12.29
CA LEU A 199 16.40 -7.43 -11.96
C LEU A 199 15.98 -6.41 -10.91
N PHE A 200 16.79 -6.21 -9.87
CA PHE A 200 16.40 -5.39 -8.73
C PHE A 200 16.88 -3.93 -8.82
N ARG A 201 18.04 -3.66 -9.44
CA ARG A 201 18.55 -2.28 -9.56
C ARG A 201 17.80 -1.54 -10.68
N ASP A 202 17.25 -0.38 -10.34
CA ASP A 202 16.49 0.51 -11.23
C ASP A 202 15.23 -0.11 -11.87
N ARG A 203 14.87 -1.35 -11.52
CA ARG A 203 13.79 -2.10 -12.18
C ARG A 203 12.73 -2.60 -11.21
N LEU A 204 13.00 -3.63 -10.43
CA LEU A 204 12.03 -4.27 -9.54
C LEU A 204 12.38 -4.06 -8.06
N GLY A 205 11.45 -3.54 -7.27
CA GLY A 205 11.53 -3.51 -5.81
C GLY A 205 10.47 -4.42 -5.24
N MET A 206 10.81 -5.24 -4.23
CA MET A 206 9.85 -6.18 -3.63
C MET A 206 9.84 -6.04 -2.10
N LEU A 207 8.69 -5.68 -1.55
CA LEU A 207 8.42 -5.69 -0.12
C LEU A 207 7.65 -6.97 0.25
N PRO A 208 8.28 -7.93 0.95
CA PRO A 208 7.61 -9.16 1.37
C PRO A 208 6.66 -8.92 2.54
N GLN A 209 5.74 -9.88 2.75
CA GLN A 209 4.77 -9.84 3.85
C GLN A 209 5.39 -9.70 5.24
N ASN A 210 6.59 -10.27 5.46
CA ASN A 210 7.34 -10.03 6.68
C ASN A 210 8.53 -9.09 6.37
N PRO A 211 8.45 -7.80 6.74
CA PRO A 211 9.54 -6.83 6.58
C PRO A 211 10.87 -7.29 7.18
N GLN A 212 10.82 -8.04 8.29
CA GLN A 212 12.02 -8.54 8.99
C GLN A 212 12.87 -9.46 8.12
N SER A 213 12.29 -10.07 7.08
CA SER A 213 13.06 -10.91 6.15
C SER A 213 14.05 -10.12 5.28
N LEU A 214 13.95 -8.79 5.27
CA LEU A 214 14.90 -7.90 4.60
C LEU A 214 16.03 -7.42 5.50
N PHE A 215 15.92 -7.58 6.83
CA PHE A 215 16.90 -7.07 7.78
C PHE A 215 17.99 -8.11 8.08
N VAL A 216 19.25 -7.66 8.01
CA VAL A 216 20.47 -8.46 8.21
C VAL A 216 21.54 -7.73 9.03
N GLN A 217 21.40 -6.42 9.24
CA GLN A 217 22.35 -5.52 9.88
C GLN A 217 21.92 -5.13 11.30
N LYS A 218 22.88 -4.57 12.04
CA LYS A 218 22.70 -4.21 13.46
C LYS A 218 21.94 -2.91 13.67
N THR A 219 21.90 -2.02 12.68
CA THR A 219 21.19 -0.74 12.79
C THR A 219 20.43 -0.45 11.51
N VAL A 220 19.34 0.33 11.62
CA VAL A 220 18.56 0.80 10.47
C VAL A 220 19.45 1.54 9.48
N GLU A 221 20.38 2.36 9.94
CA GLU A 221 21.34 3.05 9.06
C GLU A 221 22.17 2.06 8.24
N LEU A 222 22.72 1.02 8.88
CA LEU A 222 23.50 0.00 8.19
C LEU A 222 22.65 -0.80 7.19
N GLU A 223 21.38 -1.05 7.49
CA GLU A 223 20.44 -1.65 6.53
C GLU A 223 20.29 -0.83 5.26
N LEU A 224 20.19 0.50 5.39
CA LEU A 224 20.06 1.40 4.26
C LEU A 224 21.35 1.45 3.43
N TYR A 225 22.52 1.51 4.08
CA TYR A 225 23.80 1.47 3.36
C TYR A 225 24.06 0.13 2.67
N GLU A 226 23.63 -0.98 3.26
CA GLU A 226 23.79 -2.32 2.69
C GLU A 226 23.16 -2.40 1.30
N MET A 227 21.98 -1.79 1.12
CA MET A 227 21.29 -1.79 -0.18
C MET A 227 22.02 -0.96 -1.25
N LEU A 228 22.84 0.02 -0.85
CA LEU A 228 23.66 0.81 -1.76
C LEU A 228 25.03 0.14 -2.03
N GLY A 229 25.30 -1.02 -1.44
CA GLY A 229 26.48 -1.84 -1.71
C GLY A 229 26.64 -2.16 -3.21
N GLY A 230 27.87 -2.06 -3.72
CA GLY A 230 28.16 -2.35 -5.12
C GLY A 230 27.50 -1.41 -6.15
N SER A 231 27.00 -0.24 -5.73
CA SER A 231 26.42 0.78 -6.61
C SER A 231 27.46 1.60 -7.38
N GLY A 232 28.74 1.57 -6.95
CA GLY A 232 29.79 2.42 -7.52
C GLY A 232 29.65 3.90 -7.16
N LEU A 233 28.73 4.26 -6.27
CA LEU A 233 28.53 5.63 -5.80
C LEU A 233 29.64 6.06 -4.84
N SER A 234 29.99 7.35 -4.85
CA SER A 234 30.86 7.93 -3.82
C SER A 234 30.17 7.90 -2.45
N ARG A 235 30.94 7.97 -1.36
CA ARG A 235 30.40 7.96 0.00
C ARG A 235 29.44 9.12 0.24
N GLU A 236 29.74 10.29 -0.30
CA GLU A 236 28.90 11.49 -0.18
C GLU A 236 27.53 11.27 -0.84
N ARG A 237 27.51 10.63 -2.02
CA ARG A 237 26.26 10.28 -2.72
C ARG A 237 25.48 9.19 -2.00
N GLN A 238 26.15 8.20 -1.43
CA GLN A 238 25.49 7.18 -0.62
C GLN A 238 24.83 7.81 0.62
N GLN A 239 25.56 8.67 1.34
CA GLN A 239 25.04 9.37 2.51
C GLN A 239 23.87 10.29 2.16
N ALA A 240 23.90 10.98 1.01
CA ALA A 240 22.78 11.77 0.52
C ALA A 240 21.53 10.90 0.30
N LYS A 241 21.66 9.78 -0.44
CA LYS A 241 20.55 8.85 -0.68
C LYS A 241 19.98 8.24 0.60
N VAL A 242 20.84 7.84 1.54
CA VAL A 242 20.39 7.29 2.84
C VAL A 242 19.62 8.34 3.64
N ARG A 243 20.10 9.58 3.69
CA ARG A 243 19.39 10.68 4.35
C ARG A 243 18.04 10.96 3.69
N GLU A 244 17.99 11.02 2.36
CA GLU A 244 16.74 11.22 1.62
C GLU A 244 15.74 10.10 1.90
N ALA A 245 16.16 8.84 1.87
CA ALA A 245 15.31 7.70 2.18
C ALA A 245 14.84 7.69 3.65
N ALA A 246 15.70 8.11 4.58
CA ALA A 246 15.36 8.23 6.00
C ALA A 246 14.29 9.29 6.22
N VAL A 247 14.44 10.49 5.64
CA VAL A 247 13.43 11.56 5.71
C VAL A 247 12.12 11.13 5.08
N LEU A 248 12.19 10.52 3.90
CA LEU A 248 11.01 10.07 3.17
C LEU A 248 10.17 9.06 3.97
N ALA A 249 10.83 8.21 4.74
CA ALA A 249 10.22 7.17 5.55
C ALA A 249 10.11 7.52 7.04
N GLU A 250 10.48 8.74 7.44
CA GLU A 250 10.48 9.23 8.83
C GLU A 250 11.27 8.34 9.80
N LEU A 251 12.49 7.99 9.41
CA LEU A 251 13.38 7.07 10.12
C LEU A 251 14.54 7.79 10.81
N GLU A 252 14.67 9.11 10.68
CA GLU A 252 15.78 9.88 11.25
C GLU A 252 16.04 9.59 12.74
N PRO A 253 15.03 9.56 13.62
CA PRO A 253 15.27 9.25 15.05
C PRO A 253 15.58 7.76 15.29
N LEU A 254 15.40 6.90 14.28
CA LEU A 254 15.48 5.45 14.38
C LEU A 254 16.75 4.88 13.73
N LEU A 255 17.58 5.71 13.07
CA LEU A 255 18.74 5.26 12.30
C LEU A 255 19.74 4.43 13.11
N ALA A 256 19.95 4.78 14.38
CA ALA A 256 20.87 4.08 15.28
C ALA A 256 20.25 2.84 15.95
N MET A 257 18.93 2.67 15.86
CA MET A 257 18.21 1.56 16.50
C MET A 257 18.45 0.25 15.76
N HIS A 258 18.36 -0.87 16.49
CA HIS A 258 18.35 -2.19 15.88
C HIS A 258 16.99 -2.43 15.17
N PRO A 259 16.96 -2.95 13.92
CA PRO A 259 15.70 -3.09 13.17
C PRO A 259 14.63 -3.93 13.89
N TYR A 260 15.04 -4.88 14.74
CA TYR A 260 14.12 -5.73 15.50
C TYR A 260 13.54 -5.06 16.75
N ASP A 261 14.10 -3.92 17.18
CA ASP A 261 13.60 -3.15 18.32
C ASP A 261 12.53 -2.12 17.90
N LEU A 262 12.31 -1.96 16.58
CA LEU A 262 11.29 -1.10 16.01
C LEU A 262 9.90 -1.70 16.16
N SER A 263 8.87 -0.84 16.25
CA SER A 263 7.47 -1.24 16.11
C SER A 263 7.17 -1.81 14.71
N GLY A 264 6.09 -2.57 14.55
CA GLY A 264 5.74 -3.18 13.26
C GLY A 264 5.61 -2.17 12.10
N GLY A 265 5.02 -1.00 12.37
CA GLY A 265 4.90 0.07 11.36
C GLY A 265 6.24 0.73 11.02
N GLU A 266 7.12 0.90 12.00
CA GLU A 266 8.50 1.38 11.80
C GLU A 266 9.34 0.39 11.00
N GLN A 267 9.25 -0.91 11.31
CA GLN A 267 9.88 -1.98 10.53
C GLN A 267 9.41 -1.94 9.08
N GLN A 268 8.12 -1.71 8.85
CA GLN A 268 7.60 -1.64 7.49
C GLN A 268 8.11 -0.41 6.72
N ARG A 269 8.18 0.76 7.38
CA ARG A 269 8.75 1.98 6.79
C ARG A 269 10.23 1.81 6.48
N ALA A 270 11.00 1.21 7.40
CA ALA A 270 12.41 0.89 7.20
C ALA A 270 12.64 -0.08 6.03
N ALA A 271 11.83 -1.13 5.94
CA ALA A 271 11.90 -2.08 4.83
C ALA A 271 11.53 -1.44 3.49
N LEU A 272 10.52 -0.57 3.47
CA LEU A 272 10.13 0.17 2.27
C LEU A 272 11.23 1.15 1.83
N ALA A 273 11.80 1.92 2.77
CA ALA A 273 12.94 2.80 2.50
C ALA A 273 14.12 2.03 1.91
N LYS A 274 14.44 0.87 2.50
CA LYS A 274 15.47 -0.03 2.01
C LYS A 274 15.21 -0.45 0.56
N VAL A 275 13.99 -0.89 0.22
CA VAL A 275 13.65 -1.28 -1.16
C VAL A 275 13.74 -0.10 -2.14
N LEU A 276 13.33 1.10 -1.72
CA LEU A 276 13.33 2.28 -2.58
C LEU A 276 14.72 2.83 -2.91
N LEU A 277 15.74 2.51 -2.10
CA LEU A 277 17.13 2.87 -2.40
C LEU A 277 17.66 2.22 -3.69
N LEU A 278 17.03 1.13 -4.14
CA LEU A 278 17.29 0.50 -5.44
C LEU A 278 16.70 1.28 -6.62
N ASN A 279 15.97 2.37 -6.37
CA ASN A 279 15.30 3.20 -7.37
C ASN A 279 14.38 2.40 -8.33
N PRO A 280 13.49 1.54 -7.81
CA PRO A 280 12.73 0.63 -8.66
C PRO A 280 11.70 1.35 -9.52
N SER A 281 11.64 1.01 -10.80
CA SER A 281 10.54 1.43 -11.70
C SER A 281 9.22 0.68 -11.46
N ILE A 282 9.29 -0.51 -10.85
CA ILE A 282 8.18 -1.39 -10.49
C ILE A 282 8.33 -1.76 -9.02
N LEU A 283 7.36 -1.37 -8.19
CA LEU A 283 7.31 -1.67 -6.77
C LEU A 283 6.23 -2.72 -6.50
N VAL A 284 6.63 -3.87 -5.96
CA VAL A 284 5.74 -4.97 -5.60
C VAL A 284 5.63 -5.05 -4.08
N LEU A 285 4.41 -5.11 -3.56
CA LEU A 285 4.12 -5.10 -2.13
C LEU A 285 3.22 -6.29 -1.78
N ASP A 286 3.65 -7.15 -0.85
CA ASP A 286 2.84 -8.27 -0.36
C ASP A 286 2.28 -7.94 1.03
N GLU A 287 0.98 -7.72 1.13
CA GLU A 287 0.23 -7.41 2.36
C GLU A 287 0.80 -6.24 3.19
N PRO A 288 1.09 -5.07 2.58
CA PRO A 288 1.72 -3.94 3.28
C PRO A 288 0.75 -3.23 4.25
N THR A 289 -0.51 -3.59 4.34
CA THR A 289 -1.45 -2.97 5.29
C THR A 289 -1.64 -3.80 6.56
N LYS A 290 -1.02 -4.98 6.61
CA LYS A 290 -1.20 -5.94 7.70
C LYS A 290 -0.56 -5.41 8.99
N GLY A 291 -1.36 -5.34 10.06
CA GLY A 291 -0.88 -4.88 11.37
C GLY A 291 -0.68 -3.38 11.49
N LEU A 292 -1.09 -2.59 10.47
CA LEU A 292 -1.13 -1.13 10.56
C LEU A 292 -2.49 -0.64 11.07
N ASP A 293 -2.49 0.41 11.87
CA ASP A 293 -3.70 1.15 12.23
C ASP A 293 -4.21 2.03 11.06
N ALA A 294 -5.37 2.65 11.24
CA ALA A 294 -6.00 3.48 10.21
C ALA A 294 -5.14 4.70 9.81
N PHE A 295 -4.43 5.30 10.77
CA PHE A 295 -3.59 6.47 10.52
C PHE A 295 -2.39 6.12 9.66
N PHE A 296 -1.67 5.04 9.99
CA PHE A 296 -0.54 4.58 9.21
C PHE A 296 -0.95 4.01 7.84
N LYS A 297 -2.12 3.38 7.71
CA LYS A 297 -2.67 2.98 6.40
C LYS A 297 -2.88 4.20 5.51
N GLU A 298 -3.50 5.26 6.01
CA GLU A 298 -3.70 6.49 5.25
C GLU A 298 -2.35 7.09 4.78
N LYS A 299 -1.38 7.12 5.68
CA LYS A 299 -0.03 7.61 5.39
C LYS A 299 0.68 6.78 4.31
N LEU A 300 0.64 5.46 4.42
CA LEU A 300 1.18 4.53 3.43
C LEU A 300 0.49 4.70 2.07
N GLY A 301 -0.84 4.81 2.04
CA GLY A 301 -1.59 4.99 0.80
C GLY A 301 -1.22 6.28 0.07
N ARG A 302 -1.14 7.40 0.79
CA ARG A 302 -0.67 8.69 0.24
C ARG A 302 0.77 8.59 -0.26
N PHE A 303 1.63 7.90 0.48
CA PHE A 303 3.01 7.68 0.10
C PHE A 303 3.12 6.91 -1.23
N LEU A 304 2.40 5.79 -1.36
CA LEU A 304 2.38 5.00 -2.59
C LEU A 304 1.75 5.75 -3.76
N GLN A 305 0.71 6.55 -3.53
CA GLN A 305 0.15 7.42 -4.57
C GLN A 305 1.14 8.45 -5.07
N LYS A 306 1.93 9.08 -4.19
CA LYS A 306 2.99 10.02 -4.59
C LYS A 306 4.05 9.34 -5.45
N LEU A 307 4.51 8.15 -5.05
CA LEU A 307 5.44 7.36 -5.86
C LEU A 307 4.85 7.01 -7.24
N ASN A 308 3.59 6.59 -7.26
CA ASN A 308 2.89 6.23 -8.48
C ASN A 308 2.69 7.42 -9.42
N ALA A 309 2.30 8.58 -8.89
CA ALA A 309 2.24 9.84 -9.64
C ALA A 309 3.61 10.25 -10.21
N GLY A 310 4.70 9.85 -9.55
CA GLY A 310 6.06 9.98 -10.06
C GLY A 310 6.47 9.00 -11.17
N GLY A 311 5.54 8.14 -11.61
CA GLY A 311 5.75 7.19 -12.71
C GLY A 311 6.19 5.78 -12.26
N VAL A 312 6.26 5.52 -10.95
CA VAL A 312 6.53 4.17 -10.43
C VAL A 312 5.29 3.29 -10.64
N THR A 313 5.47 2.11 -11.20
CA THR A 313 4.40 1.11 -11.30
C THR A 313 4.25 0.43 -9.96
N VAL A 314 3.05 0.37 -9.38
CA VAL A 314 2.82 -0.24 -8.07
C VAL A 314 1.95 -1.48 -8.23
N ILE A 315 2.45 -2.63 -7.79
CA ILE A 315 1.69 -3.88 -7.73
C ILE A 315 1.53 -4.25 -6.27
N MET A 316 0.31 -4.22 -5.77
CA MET A 316 0.03 -4.53 -4.37
C MET A 316 -0.85 -5.78 -4.27
N VAL A 317 -0.40 -6.77 -3.52
CA VAL A 317 -1.24 -7.87 -3.05
C VAL A 317 -1.78 -7.50 -1.68
N SER A 318 -3.09 -7.49 -1.49
CA SER A 318 -3.68 -7.26 -0.18
C SER A 318 -5.06 -7.87 -0.02
N HIS A 319 -5.45 -8.19 1.21
CA HIS A 319 -6.85 -8.48 1.56
C HIS A 319 -7.61 -7.24 2.08
N ASP A 320 -6.94 -6.08 2.18
CA ASP A 320 -7.56 -4.82 2.58
C ASP A 320 -8.31 -4.17 1.40
N ILE A 321 -9.60 -4.49 1.31
CA ILE A 321 -10.51 -4.03 0.26
C ILE A 321 -10.66 -2.50 0.29
N GLU A 322 -10.76 -1.90 1.48
CA GLU A 322 -10.94 -0.45 1.63
C GLU A 322 -9.73 0.31 1.10
N PHE A 323 -8.52 -0.17 1.43
CA PHE A 323 -7.29 0.41 0.92
C PHE A 323 -7.20 0.26 -0.61
N CYS A 324 -7.47 -0.93 -1.14
CA CYS A 324 -7.42 -1.18 -2.59
C CYS A 324 -8.44 -0.30 -3.34
N ALA A 325 -9.64 -0.12 -2.80
CA ALA A 325 -10.68 0.71 -3.39
C ALA A 325 -10.35 2.20 -3.36
N LYS A 326 -9.65 2.66 -2.32
CA LYS A 326 -9.28 4.06 -2.15
C LYS A 326 -8.06 4.46 -3.00
N TYR A 327 -7.05 3.58 -3.08
CA TYR A 327 -5.75 3.93 -3.66
C TYR A 327 -5.46 3.28 -5.01
N GLY A 328 -6.06 2.13 -5.31
CA GLY A 328 -5.80 1.37 -6.54
C GLY A 328 -6.50 1.95 -7.76
N GLU A 329 -5.86 1.81 -8.91
CA GLU A 329 -6.43 2.15 -10.21
C GLU A 329 -7.15 0.95 -10.82
N VAL A 330 -6.49 -0.21 -10.80
CA VAL A 330 -7.04 -1.50 -11.25
C VAL A 330 -7.04 -2.47 -10.10
N CYS A 331 -8.13 -3.22 -9.95
CA CYS A 331 -8.26 -4.29 -8.97
C CYS A 331 -8.56 -5.61 -9.68
N ALA A 332 -7.88 -6.66 -9.23
CA ALA A 332 -8.10 -8.01 -9.71
C ALA A 332 -8.32 -8.98 -8.56
N MET A 333 -9.22 -9.94 -8.76
CA MET A 333 -9.52 -11.01 -7.79
C MET A 333 -8.69 -12.24 -8.10
N PHE A 334 -7.86 -12.65 -7.15
CA PHE A 334 -7.09 -13.89 -7.18
C PHE A 334 -7.85 -14.99 -6.44
N PHE A 335 -8.21 -16.04 -7.16
CA PHE A 335 -8.93 -17.19 -6.62
C PHE A 335 -8.50 -18.48 -7.33
N ASP A 336 -8.39 -19.56 -6.57
CA ASP A 336 -7.99 -20.89 -7.05
C ASP A 336 -6.79 -20.90 -8.02
N GLY A 337 -5.71 -20.18 -7.69
CA GLY A 337 -4.49 -20.16 -8.50
C GLY A 337 -4.51 -19.25 -9.73
N GLY A 338 -5.58 -18.52 -10.01
CA GLY A 338 -5.69 -17.61 -11.15
C GLY A 338 -6.37 -16.28 -10.80
N LEU A 339 -6.45 -15.38 -11.80
CA LEU A 339 -7.29 -14.19 -11.71
C LEU A 339 -8.66 -14.48 -12.32
N ILE A 340 -9.72 -14.27 -11.55
CA ILE A 340 -11.10 -14.52 -12.00
C ILE A 340 -11.82 -13.26 -12.47
N ALA A 341 -11.33 -12.09 -12.08
CA ALA A 341 -11.85 -10.78 -12.48
C ALA A 341 -10.72 -9.75 -12.41
N SER A 342 -10.72 -8.78 -13.32
CA SER A 342 -9.84 -7.60 -13.30
C SER A 342 -10.57 -6.43 -13.95
N ASN A 343 -10.61 -5.29 -13.28
CA ASN A 343 -11.27 -4.09 -13.78
C ASN A 343 -10.72 -2.83 -13.07
N GLU A 344 -11.09 -1.65 -13.56
CA GLU A 344 -10.92 -0.40 -12.81
C GLU A 344 -11.47 -0.58 -11.39
N ALA A 345 -10.73 -0.12 -10.37
CA ALA A 345 -11.04 -0.38 -8.97
C ALA A 345 -12.49 0.01 -8.61
N LYS A 346 -12.96 1.17 -9.06
CA LYS A 346 -14.33 1.64 -8.81
C LYS A 346 -15.37 0.68 -9.41
N ALA A 347 -15.20 0.30 -10.67
CA ALA A 347 -16.10 -0.64 -11.36
C ALA A 347 -16.04 -2.04 -10.74
N PHE A 348 -14.84 -2.48 -10.35
CA PHE A 348 -14.62 -3.77 -9.70
C PHE A 348 -15.42 -3.89 -8.40
N PHE A 349 -15.32 -2.92 -7.49
CA PHE A 349 -16.01 -3.00 -6.19
C PHE A 349 -17.50 -2.68 -6.28
N ALA A 350 -17.91 -1.79 -7.19
CA ALA A 350 -19.34 -1.50 -7.41
C ALA A 350 -20.11 -2.70 -7.98
N GLY A 351 -19.49 -3.49 -8.86
CA GLY A 351 -20.11 -4.67 -9.48
C GLY A 351 -20.13 -5.93 -8.60
N ASN A 352 -19.38 -5.95 -7.49
CA ASN A 352 -19.20 -7.14 -6.66
C ASN A 352 -20.07 -7.13 -5.40
N HIS A 353 -20.72 -8.26 -5.11
CA HIS A 353 -21.58 -8.38 -3.92
C HIS A 353 -20.82 -8.88 -2.69
N PHE A 354 -19.85 -9.78 -2.89
CA PHE A 354 -19.09 -10.43 -1.82
C PHE A 354 -17.80 -9.68 -1.48
N TYR A 355 -17.14 -9.12 -2.49
CA TYR A 355 -15.89 -8.38 -2.36
C TYR A 355 -16.12 -6.92 -2.72
N THR A 356 -16.70 -6.18 -1.78
CA THR A 356 -16.96 -4.74 -1.88
C THR A 356 -16.73 -4.08 -0.53
N THR A 357 -16.56 -2.77 -0.54
CA THR A 357 -16.34 -1.95 0.64
C THR A 357 -17.59 -1.88 1.52
N ALA A 358 -17.39 -1.56 2.80
CA ALA A 358 -18.49 -1.29 3.72
C ALA A 358 -19.34 -0.11 3.24
N ALA A 359 -18.71 0.93 2.71
CA ALA A 359 -19.39 2.11 2.16
C ALA A 359 -20.33 1.73 1.01
N ASN A 360 -19.86 0.95 0.02
CA ASN A 360 -20.71 0.50 -1.08
C ASN A 360 -21.84 -0.41 -0.59
N ARG A 361 -21.54 -1.33 0.33
CA ARG A 361 -22.56 -2.24 0.88
C ARG A 361 -23.73 -1.50 1.52
N MET A 362 -23.46 -0.37 2.18
CA MET A 362 -24.48 0.49 2.79
C MET A 362 -25.20 1.37 1.75
N ALA A 363 -24.45 2.00 0.83
CA ALA A 363 -24.98 3.05 -0.04
C ALA A 363 -25.52 2.56 -1.39
N ARG A 364 -25.20 1.34 -1.85
CA ARG A 364 -25.48 0.88 -3.22
C ARG A 364 -26.94 1.00 -3.67
N ARG A 365 -27.91 0.86 -2.76
CA ARG A 365 -29.34 1.03 -3.09
C ARG A 365 -29.70 2.46 -3.52
N ILE A 366 -28.87 3.43 -3.15
CA ILE A 366 -29.04 4.85 -3.47
C ILE A 366 -28.02 5.26 -4.54
N TRP A 367 -26.74 4.91 -4.33
CA TRP A 367 -25.64 5.23 -5.24
C TRP A 367 -24.77 3.98 -5.46
N ASN A 368 -25.00 3.29 -6.57
CA ASN A 368 -24.25 2.07 -6.92
C ASN A 368 -22.75 2.31 -7.09
N ASP A 369 -22.36 3.52 -7.51
CA ASP A 369 -20.96 3.86 -7.84
C ASP A 369 -20.17 4.41 -6.64
N ALA A 370 -20.81 4.62 -5.49
CA ALA A 370 -20.13 5.09 -4.29
C ALA A 370 -19.38 3.92 -3.62
N VAL A 371 -18.08 3.83 -3.86
CA VAL A 371 -17.23 2.75 -3.34
C VAL A 371 -16.48 3.16 -2.07
N THR A 372 -16.08 4.41 -1.91
CA THR A 372 -15.37 4.86 -0.70
C THR A 372 -16.28 5.65 0.23
N THR A 373 -15.92 5.74 1.52
CA THR A 373 -16.65 6.57 2.50
C THR A 373 -16.68 8.04 2.05
N GLU A 374 -15.59 8.55 1.50
CA GLU A 374 -15.48 9.90 0.96
C GLU A 374 -16.45 10.11 -0.21
N SER A 375 -16.58 9.13 -1.10
CA SER A 375 -17.53 9.19 -2.22
C SER A 375 -18.98 9.27 -1.71
N VAL A 376 -19.32 8.53 -0.65
CA VAL A 376 -20.66 8.58 -0.04
C VAL A 376 -20.91 9.95 0.60
N ILE A 377 -19.94 10.51 1.31
CA ILE A 377 -20.04 11.83 1.93
C ILE A 377 -20.26 12.92 0.86
N GLU A 378 -19.50 12.87 -0.24
CA GLU A 378 -19.65 13.80 -1.36
C GLU A 378 -21.05 13.72 -1.98
N ARG A 379 -21.55 12.51 -2.24
CA ARG A 379 -22.91 12.30 -2.75
C ARG A 379 -23.97 12.86 -1.80
N CYS A 380 -23.87 12.59 -0.50
CA CYS A 380 -24.76 13.14 0.52
C CYS A 380 -24.77 14.68 0.55
N ARG A 381 -23.61 15.32 0.33
CA ARG A 381 -23.51 16.79 0.27
C ARG A 381 -24.14 17.35 -1.00
N SER A 382 -23.98 16.67 -2.14
CA SER A 382 -24.52 17.09 -3.44
C SER A 382 -26.03 16.84 -3.63
N SER A 383 -26.64 16.00 -2.78
CA SER A 383 -28.08 15.67 -2.83
C SER A 383 -28.92 16.49 -1.85
N ARG A 384 -28.31 17.46 -1.15
CA ARG A 384 -29.01 18.55 -0.46
C ARG A 384 -29.17 19.72 -1.41
#